data_AF-A0A177DE63-F1
#
_entry.id   AF-A0A177DE63-F1
#
_cell.length_a   1.000
_cell.length_b   1.000
_cell.length_c   1.000
_cell.angle_alpha   90.00
_cell.angle_beta   90.00
_cell.angle_gamma   90.00
#
_symmetry.space_group_name_H-M   'P 1'
#
loop_
_entity.id
_entity.type
_entity.pdbx_description
1 polymer ?
#
loop_
_entity_poly.entity_id
_entity_poly.type
_entity_poly.pdbx_seq_one_letter_code
_entity_poly.pdbx_strand_id
1 'polypeptide(L)'
;MDHNHVRDNMNSDMPSGFDQQYVPIDPNLEDRFAPSARNHMYQESAQHYNYQEHQPTGYNAVMPDAVPCDAYCTGYEGPMTPASTADHLEPHDDQLHSVFEVPDEHATNTQQQEGTEYSSEFWRTLVSFEVPDFRQTSVDNIPGLQALRTAYLSLYGPQSTATNATRMQYAKAFGFALLTHYHPASQGYTVVPTSPGPMSKTGMNFFLAADDESDIWKDMGKKKASSTNKANRRRAPTKRDLERAKRAEQVAKVAEYNHGFAYMANLQWDYIPPQDIAAFVVMCKLEVRNENAGIVTYEQHPHTYLIIMVDNFDQVPRVSRENTVHRSDILADALCRGGKVRNGHGMLLYGPRLECYTFDRGNEWVCPDSDDEEDEQEPQDIEPKMEVLQSGGQNIDFDMRATSLEIVDVAFRDMAVRQVVYMSEPILDAEEAVGFVKIDEEMDEQGHCSGLRGEKFI
;
A
#
# COMPACT_ATOMS: atom_id res chain seq x y z
N MET A 1 -80.61 10.73 -11.32
CA MET A 1 -81.27 10.42 -12.59
C MET A 1 -80.21 10.43 -13.66
N ASP A 2 -79.92 9.22 -14.14
CA ASP A 2 -79.50 8.81 -15.48
C ASP A 2 -78.33 9.49 -16.21
N HIS A 3 -77.25 8.71 -16.26
CA HIS A 3 -76.48 8.27 -17.44
C HIS A 3 -76.33 9.21 -18.66
N ASN A 4 -75.07 9.51 -19.03
CA ASN A 4 -74.48 8.88 -20.22
C ASN A 4 -72.95 9.00 -20.30
N HIS A 5 -72.37 7.90 -20.80
CA HIS A 5 -70.96 7.63 -21.07
C HIS A 5 -70.40 8.41 -22.26
N VAL A 6 -69.14 8.85 -22.16
CA VAL A 6 -68.12 8.67 -23.22
C VAL A 6 -66.79 8.35 -22.55
N ARG A 7 -66.21 7.20 -22.91
CA ARG A 7 -64.84 6.77 -22.60
C ARG A 7 -63.97 7.17 -23.79
N ASP A 8 -62.93 7.96 -23.57
CA ASP A 8 -61.84 8.11 -24.53
C ASP A 8 -60.57 7.44 -23.99
N ASN A 9 -60.14 6.43 -24.74
CA ASN A 9 -58.87 5.73 -24.66
C ASN A 9 -57.76 6.67 -25.16
N MET A 10 -56.77 6.97 -24.32
CA MET A 10 -55.47 7.44 -24.81
C MET A 10 -54.51 6.24 -24.88
N ASN A 11 -54.44 5.63 -26.07
CA ASN A 11 -53.27 4.87 -26.51
C ASN A 11 -52.24 5.89 -27.00
N SER A 12 -51.09 6.00 -26.32
CA SER A 12 -49.91 6.68 -26.84
C SER A 12 -49.01 5.65 -27.52
N ASP A 13 -49.01 5.70 -28.85
CA ASP A 13 -48.05 5.03 -29.73
C ASP A 13 -46.62 5.52 -29.43
N MET A 14 -45.74 4.62 -29.01
CA MET A 14 -44.29 4.81 -28.98
C MET A 14 -43.70 4.24 -30.29
N PRO A 15 -42.93 5.02 -31.08
CA PRO A 15 -42.32 4.50 -32.30
C PRO A 15 -41.11 3.61 -31.95
N SER A 16 -41.22 2.34 -32.34
CA SER A 16 -40.10 1.40 -32.45
C SER A 16 -39.18 1.81 -33.61
N GLY A 17 -37.94 2.18 -33.32
CA GLY A 17 -36.97 2.55 -34.36
C GLY A 17 -35.57 2.81 -33.81
N PHE A 18 -34.95 1.81 -33.17
CA PHE A 18 -33.49 1.79 -33.01
C PHE A 18 -32.91 0.97 -34.16
N ASP A 19 -32.64 1.66 -35.28
CA ASP A 19 -31.74 1.14 -36.31
C ASP A 19 -30.31 1.18 -35.76
N GLN A 20 -29.69 0.01 -35.62
CA GLN A 20 -28.26 -0.14 -35.39
C GLN A 20 -27.51 0.40 -36.61
N GLN A 21 -27.15 1.68 -36.60
CA GLN A 21 -26.20 2.23 -37.54
C GLN A 21 -24.80 1.69 -37.21
N TYR A 22 -24.34 0.76 -38.04
CA TYR A 22 -22.93 0.41 -38.16
C TYR A 22 -22.12 1.67 -38.44
N VAL A 23 -21.27 2.09 -37.50
CA VAL A 23 -20.22 3.08 -37.77
C VAL A 23 -19.15 2.37 -38.61
N PRO A 24 -18.88 2.78 -39.86
CA PRO A 24 -17.78 2.22 -40.63
C PRO A 24 -16.46 2.65 -39.99
N ILE A 25 -15.66 1.70 -39.55
CA ILE A 25 -14.29 1.95 -39.08
C ILE A 25 -13.43 2.23 -40.31
N ASP A 26 -12.67 3.34 -40.27
CA ASP A 26 -11.73 3.75 -41.32
C ASP A 26 -10.63 2.68 -41.50
N PRO A 27 -10.48 2.08 -42.69
CA PRO A 27 -9.46 1.07 -42.96
C PRO A 27 -8.02 1.62 -42.93
N ASN A 28 -7.81 2.92 -42.80
CA ASN A 28 -6.48 3.54 -42.72
C ASN A 28 -5.98 3.81 -41.30
N LEU A 29 -6.68 3.33 -40.26
CA LEU A 29 -6.22 3.50 -38.87
C LEU A 29 -5.08 2.54 -38.45
N GLU A 30 -4.71 1.57 -39.29
CA GLU A 30 -3.73 0.52 -38.96
C GLU A 30 -2.25 0.99 -38.93
N ASP A 31 -1.92 2.19 -39.42
CA ASP A 31 -0.52 2.64 -39.57
C ASP A 31 -0.02 3.63 -38.49
N ARG A 32 -0.82 3.93 -37.44
CA ARG A 32 -0.42 4.92 -36.40
C ARG A 32 -0.18 4.38 -35.00
N PHE A 33 -0.39 3.09 -34.76
CA PHE A 33 -0.11 2.48 -33.46
C PHE A 33 0.71 1.20 -33.65
N ALA A 34 2.03 1.34 -33.57
CA ALA A 34 2.90 0.20 -33.34
C ALA A 34 2.54 -0.42 -31.97
N PRO A 35 2.35 -1.75 -31.86
CA PRO A 35 2.09 -2.38 -30.58
C PRO A 35 3.41 -2.48 -29.80
N SER A 36 3.65 -1.54 -28.89
CA SER A 36 4.60 -1.74 -27.80
C SER A 36 3.96 -2.65 -26.75
N ALA A 37 4.69 -3.68 -26.33
CA ALA A 37 4.41 -4.58 -25.21
C ALA A 37 3.21 -5.52 -25.38
N ARG A 38 3.51 -6.68 -25.97
CA ARG A 38 2.76 -7.91 -25.85
C ARG A 38 3.00 -8.47 -24.44
N ASN A 39 2.27 -8.00 -23.43
CA ASN A 39 2.31 -8.60 -22.10
C ASN A 39 1.62 -9.98 -22.17
N HIS A 40 2.42 -11.02 -22.02
CA HIS A 40 1.98 -12.38 -21.77
C HIS A 40 1.23 -12.39 -20.43
N MET A 41 -0.10 -12.29 -20.49
CA MET A 41 -0.95 -12.45 -19.32
C MET A 41 -0.91 -13.89 -18.81
N TYR A 42 -0.68 -13.97 -17.49
CA TYR A 42 -0.67 -15.09 -16.58
C TYR A 42 -1.53 -16.29 -16.99
N GLN A 43 -0.87 -17.45 -17.04
CA GLN A 43 -1.50 -18.76 -17.09
C GLN A 43 -1.04 -19.54 -15.85
N GLU A 44 -1.60 -19.25 -14.67
CA GLU A 44 -1.45 -20.10 -13.49
C GLU A 44 -2.80 -20.46 -12.86
N SER A 45 -3.01 -21.77 -12.86
CA SER A 45 -3.98 -22.61 -12.14
C SER A 45 -4.94 -21.96 -11.14
N ALA A 46 -6.18 -21.71 -11.59
CA ALA A 46 -7.35 -21.71 -10.72
C ALA A 46 -7.62 -23.15 -10.21
N GLN A 47 -7.13 -23.50 -9.03
CA GLN A 47 -7.65 -24.65 -8.28
C GLN A 47 -8.94 -24.22 -7.56
N HIS A 48 -10.07 -24.74 -8.02
CA HIS A 48 -11.37 -24.59 -7.37
C HIS A 48 -11.35 -25.14 -5.94
N TYR A 49 -11.40 -24.26 -4.94
CA TYR A 49 -11.79 -24.64 -3.58
C TYR A 49 -13.30 -24.50 -3.41
N ASN A 50 -13.95 -25.63 -3.22
CA ASN A 50 -15.38 -25.76 -2.94
C ASN A 50 -15.55 -25.57 -1.42
N TYR A 51 -16.05 -24.41 -0.98
CA TYR A 51 -16.38 -24.19 0.43
C TYR A 51 -17.73 -24.83 0.74
N GLN A 52 -17.71 -25.93 1.49
CA GLN A 52 -18.88 -26.53 2.11
C GLN A 52 -18.93 -26.05 3.57
N GLU A 53 -19.97 -25.30 3.93
CA GLU A 53 -20.21 -24.82 5.30
C GLU A 53 -20.35 -26.00 6.27
N HIS A 54 -19.36 -26.19 7.13
CA HIS A 54 -19.48 -26.98 8.34
C HIS A 54 -19.38 -26.06 9.56
N GLN A 55 -20.47 -25.96 10.33
CA GLN A 55 -20.49 -25.33 11.65
C GLN A 55 -19.60 -26.12 12.61
N PRO A 56 -18.75 -25.47 13.43
CA PRO A 56 -18.01 -26.19 14.46
C PRO A 56 -18.84 -26.25 15.76
N THR A 57 -19.22 -27.47 16.13
CA THR A 57 -19.49 -27.84 17.53
C THR A 57 -18.19 -27.80 18.33
N GLY A 58 -18.27 -27.18 19.51
CA GLY A 58 -17.11 -26.79 20.32
C GLY A 58 -16.17 -27.92 20.73
N TYR A 59 -14.89 -27.54 20.84
CA TYR A 59 -13.86 -28.28 21.55
C TYR A 59 -12.96 -27.29 22.31
N ASN A 60 -12.80 -27.57 23.61
CA ASN A 60 -11.82 -26.95 24.49
C ASN A 60 -10.41 -27.37 24.04
N ALA A 61 -9.59 -26.41 23.61
CA ALA A 61 -8.16 -26.62 23.41
C ALA A 61 -7.42 -26.11 24.65
N VAL A 62 -6.86 -27.06 25.40
CA VAL A 62 -5.86 -26.82 26.44
C VAL A 62 -4.56 -26.40 25.73
N MET A 63 -4.09 -25.18 26.01
CA MET A 63 -2.77 -24.68 25.60
C MET A 63 -1.66 -25.52 26.28
N PRO A 64 -0.61 -25.97 25.56
CA PRO A 64 0.61 -26.44 26.21
C PRO A 64 1.43 -25.24 26.70
N ASP A 65 2.01 -25.39 27.88
CA ASP A 65 2.81 -24.40 28.59
C ASP A 65 3.91 -23.78 27.70
N ALA A 66 3.89 -22.45 27.61
CA ALA A 66 4.95 -21.67 26.99
C ALA A 66 6.23 -21.76 27.83
N VAL A 67 7.34 -22.09 27.18
CA VAL A 67 8.69 -22.10 27.74
C VAL A 67 9.10 -20.66 28.07
N PRO A 68 9.62 -20.35 29.28
CA PRO A 68 10.02 -18.99 29.62
C PRO A 68 11.28 -18.56 28.85
N CYS A 69 11.18 -17.49 28.08
CA CYS A 69 12.33 -16.77 27.55
C CYS A 69 12.90 -15.82 28.60
N ASP A 70 13.50 -16.38 29.66
CA ASP A 70 14.34 -15.64 30.60
C ASP A 70 15.81 -16.02 30.36
N ALA A 71 16.46 -15.34 29.42
CA ALA A 71 17.92 -15.26 29.36
C ALA A 71 18.33 -14.05 28.51
N TYR A 72 19.24 -13.24 29.06
CA TYR A 72 19.87 -12.04 28.50
C TYR A 72 19.08 -10.73 28.62
N CYS A 73 19.06 -10.17 29.84
CA CYS A 73 19.59 -8.82 30.13
C CYS A 73 19.21 -8.40 31.57
N THR A 74 19.84 -9.02 32.56
CA THR A 74 19.91 -8.47 33.93
C THR A 74 21.37 -8.23 34.27
N GLY A 75 21.73 -6.98 34.51
CA GLY A 75 23.01 -6.64 35.12
C GLY A 75 23.47 -5.23 34.81
N TYR A 76 22.90 -4.23 35.48
CA TYR A 76 23.70 -3.21 36.16
C TYR A 76 22.86 -2.44 37.17
N GLU A 77 23.14 -2.68 38.46
CA GLU A 77 22.71 -1.86 39.58
C GLU A 77 23.81 -0.85 39.93
N GLY A 78 23.41 0.39 40.20
CA GLY A 78 24.15 1.33 41.06
C GLY A 78 24.38 2.73 40.48
N PRO A 79 24.59 3.76 41.32
CA PRO A 79 23.86 4.07 42.54
C PRO A 79 23.23 5.48 42.49
N MET A 80 22.13 5.67 43.23
CA MET A 80 21.59 6.99 43.59
C MET A 80 22.58 7.79 44.44
N THR A 81 22.57 9.13 44.30
CA THR A 81 22.76 10.10 45.41
C THR A 81 22.22 11.49 45.00
N PRO A 82 21.96 12.42 45.97
CA PRO A 82 20.69 13.13 46.04
C PRO A 82 20.73 14.67 45.88
N ALA A 83 19.53 15.25 45.77
CA ALA A 83 19.00 16.54 46.26
C ALA A 83 19.91 17.78 46.35
N SER A 84 19.44 18.94 45.83
CA SER A 84 19.25 20.18 46.63
C SER A 84 18.53 21.32 45.87
N THR A 85 17.38 21.73 46.42
CA THR A 85 16.86 23.10 46.73
C THR A 85 16.72 24.24 45.71
N ALA A 86 15.46 24.73 45.65
CA ALA A 86 14.98 26.13 45.84
C ALA A 86 15.02 27.06 44.60
N ASP A 87 14.05 27.94 44.29
CA ASP A 87 13.02 28.71 45.02
C ASP A 87 11.75 28.83 44.11
N HIS A 88 10.51 28.72 44.59
CA HIS A 88 9.66 29.76 45.22
C HIS A 88 9.45 31.04 44.38
N LEU A 89 8.23 31.21 43.82
CA LEU A 89 7.36 32.41 43.90
C LEU A 89 6.04 32.15 43.13
N GLU A 90 4.92 32.22 43.85
CA GLU A 90 3.54 32.31 43.33
C GLU A 90 3.17 33.79 42.99
N PRO A 91 1.89 34.17 42.83
CA PRO A 91 1.15 34.17 41.57
C PRO A 91 0.66 35.58 41.20
N HIS A 92 0.16 35.77 39.98
CA HIS A 92 -0.66 36.95 39.66
C HIS A 92 -1.98 36.51 39.05
N ASP A 93 -3.03 36.66 39.85
CA ASP A 93 -4.39 36.92 39.39
C ASP A 93 -4.43 38.27 38.68
N ASP A 94 -5.14 38.34 37.56
CA ASP A 94 -5.99 39.50 37.26
C ASP A 94 -7.09 39.08 36.26
N GLN A 95 -8.32 39.08 36.76
CA GLN A 95 -9.55 39.14 35.98
C GLN A 95 -9.60 40.47 35.23
N LEU A 96 -10.11 40.48 33.99
CA LEU A 96 -10.91 41.62 33.51
C LEU A 96 -11.84 41.21 32.36
N HIS A 97 -13.13 41.46 32.62
CA HIS A 97 -14.25 41.47 31.70
C HIS A 97 -14.03 42.45 30.54
N SER A 98 -14.45 42.08 29.33
CA SER A 98 -14.81 43.03 28.26
C SER A 98 -15.75 42.33 27.27
N VAL A 99 -17.07 42.45 27.49
CA VAL A 99 -18.01 43.21 26.65
C VAL A 99 -18.36 42.50 25.32
N PHE A 100 -19.55 41.92 25.33
CA PHE A 100 -20.34 41.56 24.15
C PHE A 100 -20.68 42.83 23.38
N GLU A 101 -20.14 43.00 22.18
CA GLU A 101 -20.70 43.89 21.15
C GLU A 101 -21.27 43.03 20.03
N VAL A 102 -22.57 43.18 19.81
CA VAL A 102 -23.29 42.72 18.62
C VAL A 102 -23.30 43.91 17.65
N PRO A 103 -22.82 43.75 16.41
CA PRO A 103 -23.24 44.61 15.32
C PRO A 103 -24.10 43.88 14.30
N ASP A 104 -25.09 44.64 13.89
CA ASP A 104 -26.18 44.41 12.96
C ASP A 104 -25.79 43.91 11.56
N GLU A 105 -26.82 43.36 10.92
CA GLU A 105 -26.87 42.83 9.57
C GLU A 105 -26.55 43.86 8.46
N HIS A 106 -26.12 43.31 7.32
CA HIS A 106 -25.96 43.91 5.99
C HIS A 106 -24.55 44.36 5.57
N ALA A 107 -23.74 43.39 5.15
CA ALA A 107 -22.82 43.57 4.03
C ALA A 107 -22.70 42.26 3.25
N THR A 108 -23.24 42.25 2.03
CA THR A 108 -22.88 41.27 0.99
C THR A 108 -21.38 41.36 0.75
N ASN A 109 -20.63 40.38 1.25
CA ASN A 109 -19.22 40.24 0.95
C ASN A 109 -18.91 38.77 0.72
N THR A 110 -18.42 38.48 -0.48
CA THR A 110 -17.87 37.20 -0.90
C THR A 110 -16.72 36.84 0.04
N GLN A 111 -17.01 36.10 1.10
CA GLN A 111 -15.97 35.48 1.91
C GLN A 111 -15.36 34.36 1.06
N GLN A 112 -14.22 34.66 0.46
CA GLN A 112 -13.14 33.68 0.40
C GLN A 112 -13.01 33.12 1.80
N GLN A 113 -13.36 31.84 1.97
CA GLN A 113 -13.00 31.09 3.17
C GLN A 113 -11.48 31.21 3.30
N GLU A 114 -11.03 32.04 4.25
CA GLU A 114 -9.70 31.94 4.82
C GLU A 114 -9.59 30.52 5.35
N GLY A 115 -8.96 29.66 4.55
CA GLY A 115 -8.61 28.33 4.96
C GLY A 115 -7.74 28.47 6.20
N THR A 116 -8.27 28.11 7.35
CA THR A 116 -7.45 27.78 8.50
C THR A 116 -6.45 26.73 8.02
N GLU A 117 -5.21 27.15 7.77
CA GLU A 117 -4.08 26.25 7.57
C GLU A 117 -4.00 25.39 8.82
N TYR A 118 -4.65 24.23 8.78
CA TYR A 118 -4.46 23.22 9.80
C TYR A 118 -2.97 22.88 9.79
N SER A 119 -2.30 23.17 10.91
CA SER A 119 -0.90 22.78 11.11
C SER A 119 -0.75 21.31 10.70
N SER A 120 0.25 21.04 9.86
CA SER A 120 0.54 19.69 9.34
C SER A 120 0.72 18.64 10.44
N GLU A 121 0.95 19.09 11.68
CA GLU A 121 1.15 18.28 12.88
C GLU A 121 -0.02 18.32 13.89
N PHE A 122 -1.21 18.82 13.52
CA PHE A 122 -2.36 18.86 14.44
C PHE A 122 -2.64 17.51 15.12
N TRP A 123 -2.47 16.40 14.40
CA TRP A 123 -2.60 15.03 14.93
C TRP A 123 -1.78 14.76 16.21
N ARG A 124 -0.65 15.44 16.42
CA ARG A 124 0.16 15.28 17.66
C ARG A 124 -0.61 15.72 18.89
N THR A 125 -1.43 16.76 18.76
CA THR A 125 -2.27 17.26 19.87
C THR A 125 -3.38 16.29 20.24
N LEU A 126 -3.80 15.42 19.31
CA LEU A 126 -4.79 14.36 19.56
C LEU A 126 -4.18 13.19 20.34
N VAL A 127 -2.85 13.06 20.36
CA VAL A 127 -2.10 12.05 21.13
C VAL A 127 -1.47 12.71 22.37
N SER A 128 -2.28 13.47 23.13
CA SER A 128 -1.83 14.15 24.36
C SER A 128 -1.87 13.25 25.60
N PHE A 129 -1.74 11.94 25.42
CA PHE A 129 -1.79 10.95 26.50
C PHE A 129 -0.57 10.02 26.43
N GLU A 130 -0.22 9.40 27.56
CA GLU A 130 0.87 8.44 27.61
C GLU A 130 0.45 7.15 26.89
N VAL A 131 1.29 6.71 25.95
CA VAL A 131 1.12 5.44 25.24
C VAL A 131 2.04 4.40 25.91
N PRO A 132 1.53 3.53 26.79
CA PRO A 132 2.33 2.50 27.43
C PRO A 132 2.88 1.48 26.42
N ASP A 133 3.88 0.72 26.82
CA ASP A 133 4.43 -0.39 26.03
C ASP A 133 3.41 -1.55 25.94
N PHE A 134 3.30 -2.21 24.79
CA PHE A 134 2.46 -3.41 24.63
C PHE A 134 2.77 -4.53 25.63
N ARG A 135 3.98 -4.58 26.19
CA ARG A 135 4.34 -5.53 27.26
C ARG A 135 3.73 -5.17 28.61
N GLN A 136 3.31 -3.92 28.82
CA GLN A 136 2.77 -3.42 30.09
C GLN A 136 1.24 -3.51 30.15
N THR A 137 0.57 -3.21 29.04
CA THR A 137 -0.89 -3.25 28.94
C THR A 137 -1.32 -3.72 27.56
N SER A 138 -2.51 -4.31 27.46
CA SER A 138 -3.15 -4.55 26.17
C SER A 138 -3.75 -3.25 25.62
N VAL A 139 -3.78 -3.14 24.29
CA VAL A 139 -4.19 -1.92 23.57
C VAL A 139 -5.65 -1.53 23.84
N ASP A 140 -6.49 -2.51 24.14
CA ASP A 140 -7.88 -2.32 24.51
C ASP A 140 -8.03 -1.67 25.89
N ASN A 141 -7.03 -1.75 26.76
CA ASN A 141 -7.07 -1.18 28.10
C ASN A 141 -6.50 0.25 28.18
N ILE A 142 -6.18 0.88 27.04
CA ILE A 142 -5.65 2.24 26.97
C ILE A 142 -6.81 3.21 26.63
N PRO A 143 -7.34 3.98 27.60
CA PRO A 143 -8.54 4.80 27.37
C PRO A 143 -8.35 5.86 26.29
N GLY A 144 -7.16 6.46 26.20
CA GLY A 144 -6.84 7.45 25.16
C GLY A 144 -6.91 6.86 23.76
N LEU A 145 -6.40 5.64 23.57
CA LEU A 145 -6.41 4.95 22.28
C LEU A 145 -7.81 4.46 21.91
N GLN A 146 -8.60 3.97 22.88
CA GLN A 146 -10.02 3.65 22.67
C GLN A 146 -10.83 4.88 22.24
N ALA A 147 -10.66 6.01 22.92
CA ALA A 147 -11.32 7.26 22.58
C ALA A 147 -10.92 7.75 21.18
N LEU A 148 -9.63 7.66 20.85
CA LEU A 148 -9.11 8.05 19.56
C LEU A 148 -9.64 7.15 18.43
N ARG A 149 -9.67 5.82 18.62
CA ARG A 149 -10.31 4.89 17.69
C ARG A 149 -11.78 5.24 17.49
N THR A 150 -12.52 5.47 18.58
CA THR A 150 -13.96 5.77 18.52
C THR A 150 -14.20 7.07 17.74
N ALA A 151 -13.42 8.11 18.03
CA ALA A 151 -13.49 9.38 17.31
C ALA A 151 -13.14 9.20 15.83
N TYR A 152 -12.04 8.51 15.51
CA TYR A 152 -11.63 8.22 14.14
C TYR A 152 -12.72 7.52 13.33
N LEU A 153 -13.28 6.42 13.87
CA LEU A 153 -14.27 5.61 13.17
C LEU A 153 -15.62 6.33 13.03
N SER A 154 -15.96 7.26 13.93
CA SER A 154 -17.16 8.09 13.81
C SER A 154 -17.15 8.97 12.56
N LEU A 155 -15.97 9.28 12.01
CA LEU A 155 -15.81 10.11 10.81
C LEU A 155 -16.19 9.40 9.50
N TYR A 156 -16.38 8.08 9.54
CA TYR A 156 -16.84 7.24 8.41
C TYR A 156 -18.30 6.79 8.59
N GLY A 157 -19.05 7.40 9.50
CA GLY A 157 -20.48 7.12 9.66
C GLY A 157 -21.32 7.77 8.55
N PRO A 158 -22.51 7.24 8.20
CA PRO A 158 -23.40 7.78 7.16
C PRO A 158 -23.86 9.23 7.38
N GLN A 159 -23.66 9.76 8.58
CA GLN A 159 -24.05 11.12 8.98
C GLN A 159 -22.82 12.04 9.15
N SER A 160 -21.63 11.54 8.87
CA SER A 160 -20.39 12.30 9.02
C SER A 160 -20.28 13.33 7.90
N THR A 161 -20.08 14.60 8.28
CA THR A 161 -19.71 15.67 7.34
C THR A 161 -18.21 15.97 7.41
N ALA A 162 -17.41 15.06 7.97
CA ALA A 162 -15.99 15.26 8.14
C ALA A 162 -15.27 15.26 6.78
N THR A 163 -14.33 16.19 6.62
CA THR A 163 -13.48 16.25 5.42
C THR A 163 -12.39 15.19 5.46
N ASN A 164 -11.81 14.82 4.31
CA ASN A 164 -10.64 13.93 4.27
C ASN A 164 -9.45 14.48 5.05
N ALA A 165 -9.25 15.80 5.07
CA ALA A 165 -8.22 16.42 5.89
C ALA A 165 -8.43 16.11 7.39
N THR A 166 -9.67 16.21 7.88
CA THR A 166 -10.00 15.83 9.26
C THR A 166 -9.80 14.32 9.49
N ARG A 167 -10.31 13.47 8.60
CA ARG A 167 -10.12 12.01 8.65
C ARG A 167 -8.64 11.64 8.72
N MET A 168 -7.80 12.28 7.91
CA MET A 168 -6.36 12.08 7.87
C MET A 168 -5.68 12.46 9.18
N GLN A 169 -6.07 13.56 9.85
CA GLN A 169 -5.48 13.91 11.14
C GLN A 169 -5.79 12.86 12.23
N TYR A 170 -7.02 12.36 12.28
CA TYR A 170 -7.39 11.29 13.21
C TYR A 170 -6.74 9.95 12.85
N ALA A 171 -6.63 9.63 11.55
CA ALA A 171 -5.93 8.44 11.07
C ALA A 171 -4.45 8.48 11.46
N LYS A 172 -3.78 9.63 11.28
CA LYS A 172 -2.39 9.85 11.69
C LYS A 172 -2.20 9.69 13.19
N ALA A 173 -3.07 10.31 13.99
CA ALA A 173 -3.03 10.20 15.44
C ALA A 173 -3.21 8.74 15.88
N PHE A 174 -4.20 8.04 15.33
CA PHE A 174 -4.49 6.66 15.66
C PHE A 174 -3.37 5.71 15.24
N GLY A 175 -2.89 5.83 14.01
CA GLY A 175 -1.75 5.06 13.49
C GLY A 175 -0.47 5.29 14.29
N PHE A 176 -0.16 6.55 14.62
CA PHE A 176 1.00 6.88 15.46
C PHE A 176 0.90 6.29 16.87
N ALA A 177 -0.27 6.37 17.51
CA ALA A 177 -0.48 5.79 18.84
C ALA A 177 -0.35 4.26 18.81
N LEU A 178 -0.90 3.59 17.79
CA LEU A 178 -0.70 2.15 17.60
C LEU A 178 0.78 1.81 17.43
N LEU A 179 1.48 2.45 16.49
CA LEU A 179 2.90 2.16 16.25
C LEU A 179 3.76 2.41 17.50
N THR A 180 3.48 3.47 18.25
CA THR A 180 4.24 3.80 19.47
C THR A 180 4.01 2.76 20.57
N HIS A 181 2.80 2.19 20.65
CA HIS A 181 2.47 1.13 21.61
C HIS A 181 3.26 -0.16 21.33
N TYR A 182 3.36 -0.57 20.06
CA TYR A 182 4.01 -1.83 19.66
C TYR A 182 5.51 -1.69 19.37
N HIS A 183 5.97 -0.48 19.03
CA HIS A 183 7.38 -0.16 18.79
C HIS A 183 7.81 1.00 19.70
N PRO A 184 7.90 0.77 21.03
CA PRO A 184 8.17 1.82 22.00
C PRO A 184 9.66 2.19 22.03
N ALA A 185 9.93 3.45 22.39
CA ALA A 185 11.29 3.97 22.53
C ALA A 185 12.14 3.25 23.58
N SER A 186 11.50 2.68 24.61
CA SER A 186 12.15 1.82 25.61
C SER A 186 12.84 0.59 25.01
N GLN A 187 12.38 0.14 23.84
CA GLN A 187 12.92 -1.00 23.10
C GLN A 187 13.83 -0.57 21.93
N GLY A 188 14.19 0.72 21.85
CA GLY A 188 15.08 1.25 20.83
C GLY A 188 14.41 1.58 19.49
N TYR A 189 13.07 1.71 19.48
CA TYR A 189 12.33 2.12 18.30
C TYR A 189 11.98 3.61 18.30
N THR A 190 11.82 4.20 17.13
CA THR A 190 11.25 5.54 16.97
C THR A 190 10.26 5.56 15.82
N VAL A 191 9.11 6.23 16.01
CA VAL A 191 8.07 6.39 14.99
C VAL A 191 8.16 7.79 14.41
N VAL A 192 8.34 7.90 13.10
CA VAL A 192 8.57 9.18 12.43
C VAL A 192 7.65 9.31 11.21
N PRO A 193 6.99 10.46 11.00
CA PRO A 193 6.31 10.74 9.73
C PRO A 193 7.29 10.65 8.57
N THR A 194 6.90 10.02 7.48
CA THR A 194 7.74 9.90 6.29
C THR A 194 6.92 10.10 5.01
N SER A 195 7.62 10.26 3.88
CA SER A 195 7.01 10.11 2.57
C SER A 195 6.89 8.62 2.25
N PRO A 196 5.76 8.15 1.68
CA PRO A 196 5.62 6.75 1.25
C PRO A 196 6.52 6.37 0.06
N GLY A 197 7.34 7.29 -0.45
CA GLY A 197 8.25 7.08 -1.57
C GLY A 197 7.91 7.95 -2.79
N PRO A 198 8.55 7.71 -3.95
CA PRO A 198 8.13 8.30 -5.22
C PRO A 198 6.68 7.91 -5.53
N MET A 199 5.80 8.90 -5.49
CA MET A 199 4.38 8.73 -5.82
C MET A 199 4.07 9.48 -7.12
N SER A 200 3.13 8.94 -7.91
CA SER A 200 2.61 9.69 -9.07
C SER A 200 2.03 11.03 -8.61
N LYS A 201 2.18 12.07 -9.44
CA LYS A 201 1.50 13.38 -9.23
C LYS A 201 -0.02 13.23 -9.18
N THR A 202 -0.54 12.17 -9.79
CA THR A 202 -1.96 11.87 -9.75
C THR A 202 -2.35 11.10 -8.49
N GLY A 203 -1.45 10.54 -7.69
CA GLY A 203 -1.80 9.67 -6.58
C GLY A 203 -1.98 8.22 -7.04
N MET A 204 -2.88 7.47 -6.39
CA MET A 204 -3.08 6.03 -6.62
C MET A 204 -4.49 5.72 -7.12
N ASN A 205 -4.58 4.69 -7.97
CA ASN A 205 -5.84 4.17 -8.48
C ASN A 205 -5.93 2.67 -8.20
N PHE A 206 -7.14 2.18 -7.96
CA PHE A 206 -7.39 0.75 -7.85
C PHE A 206 -8.79 0.38 -8.35
N PHE A 207 -8.93 -0.87 -8.79
CA PHE A 207 -10.19 -1.40 -9.29
C PHE A 207 -11.13 -1.77 -8.15
N LEU A 208 -12.34 -1.23 -8.21
CA LEU A 208 -13.45 -1.64 -7.38
C LEU A 208 -14.21 -2.79 -8.03
N ALA A 209 -14.79 -3.64 -7.20
CA ALA A 209 -15.66 -4.72 -7.65
C ALA A 209 -16.94 -4.12 -8.21
N ALA A 210 -17.37 -4.60 -9.37
CA ALA A 210 -18.66 -4.25 -9.91
C ALA A 210 -19.73 -5.15 -9.27
N ASP A 211 -20.93 -4.61 -9.04
CA ASP A 211 -22.04 -5.38 -8.47
C ASP A 211 -22.45 -6.59 -9.35
N ASP A 212 -22.16 -6.53 -10.65
CA ASP A 212 -22.46 -7.56 -11.64
C ASP A 212 -21.25 -8.45 -11.99
N GLU A 213 -20.14 -8.33 -11.23
CA GLU A 213 -18.87 -9.02 -11.49
C GLU A 213 -18.30 -8.72 -12.89
N SER A 214 -18.65 -7.58 -13.49
CA SER A 214 -18.07 -7.14 -14.78
C SER A 214 -16.61 -6.70 -14.66
N ASP A 215 -16.11 -6.53 -13.44
CA ASP A 215 -14.72 -6.31 -13.09
C ASP A 215 -13.84 -7.56 -13.23
N ILE A 216 -14.43 -8.74 -13.46
CA ILE A 216 -13.68 -9.99 -13.67
C ILE A 216 -13.48 -10.23 -15.16
N TRP A 217 -12.23 -10.30 -15.62
CA TRP A 217 -11.94 -10.64 -17.01
C TRP A 217 -12.38 -12.07 -17.32
N LYS A 218 -13.51 -12.21 -18.01
CA LYS A 218 -14.01 -13.51 -18.45
C LYS A 218 -13.39 -13.84 -19.80
N ASP A 219 -12.44 -14.78 -19.81
CA ASP A 219 -11.84 -15.26 -21.03
C ASP A 219 -12.92 -15.61 -22.07
N MET A 220 -12.81 -15.00 -23.26
CA MET A 220 -13.67 -15.32 -24.39
C MET A 220 -13.46 -16.80 -24.71
N GLY A 221 -14.41 -17.64 -24.29
CA GLY A 221 -14.25 -19.09 -24.29
C GLY A 221 -13.69 -19.57 -25.62
N LYS A 222 -12.42 -20.03 -25.59
CA LYS A 222 -11.79 -20.61 -26.78
C LYS A 222 -12.63 -21.81 -27.17
N LYS A 223 -13.46 -21.67 -28.22
CA LYS A 223 -14.25 -22.80 -28.74
C LYS A 223 -13.27 -23.91 -29.05
N LYS A 224 -13.18 -24.92 -28.17
CA LYS A 224 -12.32 -26.09 -28.37
C LYS A 224 -12.68 -26.62 -29.75
N ALA A 225 -11.71 -26.62 -30.67
CA ALA A 225 -11.91 -27.18 -31.99
C ALA A 225 -12.43 -28.60 -31.78
N SER A 226 -13.68 -28.87 -32.18
CA SER A 226 -14.29 -30.16 -31.85
C SER A 226 -13.42 -31.26 -32.45
N SER A 227 -12.90 -32.14 -31.58
CA SER A 227 -11.91 -33.16 -31.94
C SER A 227 -12.45 -34.22 -32.90
N THR A 228 -13.74 -34.14 -33.23
CA THR A 228 -14.48 -35.04 -34.12
C THR A 228 -14.09 -34.97 -35.60
N ASN A 229 -13.24 -34.02 -36.03
CA ASN A 229 -12.85 -33.89 -37.45
C ASN A 229 -11.42 -34.36 -37.80
N LYS A 230 -10.76 -35.15 -36.94
CA LYS A 230 -9.42 -35.71 -37.26
C LYS A 230 -9.41 -36.72 -38.42
N ALA A 231 -10.56 -37.23 -38.87
CA ALA A 231 -10.61 -38.30 -39.88
C ALA A 231 -10.55 -37.85 -41.37
N ASN A 232 -10.76 -36.56 -41.70
CA ASN A 232 -10.87 -36.10 -43.10
C ASN A 232 -9.80 -35.11 -43.59
N ARG A 233 -8.71 -34.91 -42.83
CA ARG A 233 -7.59 -34.02 -43.22
C ARG A 233 -6.65 -34.69 -44.23
N ARG A 234 -7.07 -34.79 -45.50
CA ARG A 234 -6.16 -35.09 -46.64
C ARG A 234 -6.32 -34.16 -47.84
N ARG A 235 -7.21 -33.19 -47.81
CA ARG A 235 -7.36 -32.20 -48.90
C ARG A 235 -6.70 -30.88 -48.52
N ALA A 236 -5.93 -30.32 -49.45
CA ALA A 236 -5.42 -28.96 -49.33
C ALA A 236 -6.60 -27.97 -49.21
N PRO A 237 -6.51 -26.95 -48.34
CA PRO A 237 -7.57 -25.98 -48.15
C PRO A 237 -7.86 -25.23 -49.45
N THR A 238 -9.14 -25.06 -49.79
CA THR A 238 -9.53 -24.30 -50.97
C THR A 238 -9.37 -22.80 -50.73
N LYS A 239 -9.25 -21.98 -51.79
CA LYS A 239 -9.21 -20.50 -51.67
C LYS A 239 -10.38 -19.94 -50.85
N ARG A 240 -11.57 -20.54 -51.02
CA ARG A 240 -12.78 -20.17 -50.27
C ARG A 240 -12.69 -20.51 -48.78
N ASP A 241 -12.00 -21.61 -48.43
CA ASP A 241 -11.76 -21.98 -47.03
C ASP A 241 -10.80 -21.00 -46.36
N LEU A 242 -9.75 -20.57 -47.08
CA LEU A 242 -8.81 -19.55 -46.60
C LEU A 242 -9.50 -18.20 -46.38
N GLU A 243 -10.35 -17.75 -47.31
CA GLU A 243 -11.12 -16.51 -47.14
C GLU A 243 -12.10 -16.59 -45.96
N ARG A 244 -12.76 -17.74 -45.76
CA ARG A 244 -13.63 -17.95 -44.60
C ARG A 244 -12.84 -17.93 -43.29
N ALA A 245 -11.65 -18.54 -43.26
CA ALA A 245 -10.78 -18.52 -42.09
C ALA A 245 -10.32 -17.10 -41.74
N LYS A 246 -9.90 -16.32 -42.74
CA LYS A 246 -9.53 -14.90 -42.54
C LYS A 246 -10.69 -14.06 -41.99
N ARG A 247 -11.91 -14.24 -42.51
CA ARG A 247 -13.09 -13.55 -41.97
C ARG A 247 -13.41 -13.97 -40.54
N ALA A 248 -13.30 -15.26 -40.23
CA ALA A 248 -13.52 -15.75 -38.87
C ALA A 248 -12.48 -15.19 -37.89
N GLU A 249 -11.22 -15.08 -38.32
CA GLU A 249 -10.16 -14.44 -37.53
C GLU A 249 -10.43 -12.94 -37.31
N GLN A 250 -10.85 -12.20 -38.35
CA GLN A 250 -11.23 -10.79 -38.20
C GLN A 250 -12.40 -10.60 -37.24
N VAL A 251 -13.45 -11.43 -37.35
CA VAL A 251 -14.59 -11.40 -36.42
C VAL A 251 -14.15 -11.72 -34.99
N ALA A 252 -13.24 -12.68 -34.80
CA ALA A 252 -12.69 -13.00 -33.49
C ALA A 252 -11.89 -11.83 -32.90
N LYS A 253 -11.04 -11.17 -33.68
CA LYS A 253 -10.28 -9.99 -33.27
C LYS A 253 -11.20 -8.82 -32.87
N VAL A 254 -12.24 -8.55 -33.66
CA VAL A 254 -13.23 -7.50 -33.33
C VAL A 254 -14.00 -7.85 -32.06
N ALA A 255 -14.37 -9.13 -31.88
CA ALA A 255 -15.06 -9.58 -30.67
C ALA A 255 -14.16 -9.47 -29.42
N GLU A 256 -12.87 -9.81 -29.53
CA GLU A 256 -11.88 -9.66 -28.46
C GLU A 256 -11.66 -8.19 -28.11
N TYR A 257 -11.50 -7.32 -29.11
CA TYR A 257 -11.41 -5.86 -28.90
C TYR A 257 -12.66 -5.31 -28.21
N ASN A 258 -13.86 -5.67 -28.68
CA ASN A 258 -15.11 -5.22 -28.07
C ASN A 258 -15.29 -5.75 -26.65
N HIS A 259 -14.86 -6.99 -26.38
CA HIS A 259 -14.84 -7.54 -25.03
C HIS A 259 -13.92 -6.74 -24.13
N GLY A 260 -12.70 -6.44 -24.60
CA GLY A 260 -11.72 -5.64 -23.87
C GLY A 260 -12.20 -4.22 -23.60
N PHE A 261 -12.80 -3.58 -24.59
CA PHE A 261 -13.38 -2.25 -24.44
C PHE A 261 -14.55 -2.26 -23.45
N ALA A 262 -15.47 -3.22 -23.56
CA ALA A 262 -16.61 -3.33 -22.64
C ALA A 262 -16.16 -3.58 -21.20
N TYR A 263 -15.15 -4.44 -21.01
CA TYR A 263 -14.50 -4.64 -19.71
C TYR A 263 -13.96 -3.31 -19.16
N MET A 264 -13.06 -2.64 -19.89
CA MET A 264 -12.46 -1.38 -19.44
C MET A 264 -13.49 -0.27 -19.19
N ALA A 265 -14.55 -0.19 -19.99
CA ALA A 265 -15.59 0.81 -19.84
C ALA A 265 -16.47 0.61 -18.59
N ASN A 266 -16.57 -0.63 -18.10
CA ASN A 266 -17.36 -0.97 -16.91
C ASN A 266 -16.52 -1.03 -15.63
N LEU A 267 -15.19 -0.90 -15.72
CA LEU A 267 -14.33 -0.87 -14.54
C LEU A 267 -14.65 0.36 -13.69
N GLN A 268 -14.95 0.10 -12.42
CA GLN A 268 -15.06 1.12 -11.41
C GLN A 268 -13.66 1.35 -10.81
N TRP A 269 -13.26 2.61 -10.76
CA TRP A 269 -11.97 3.01 -10.21
C TRP A 269 -12.21 3.80 -8.94
N ASP A 270 -11.42 3.50 -7.91
CA ASP A 270 -11.21 4.44 -6.82
C ASP A 270 -9.89 5.18 -7.05
N TYR A 271 -9.92 6.46 -6.70
CA TYR A 271 -8.84 7.41 -6.90
C TYR A 271 -8.52 8.05 -5.56
N ILE A 272 -7.30 7.83 -5.07
CA ILE A 272 -6.80 8.44 -3.85
C ILE A 272 -5.74 9.49 -4.24
N PRO A 273 -6.03 10.78 -4.06
CA PRO A 273 -5.10 11.83 -4.41
C PRO A 273 -3.91 11.86 -3.44
N PRO A 274 -2.75 12.40 -3.83
CA PRO A 274 -1.54 12.39 -2.98
C PRO A 274 -1.73 13.02 -1.59
N GLN A 275 -2.55 14.06 -1.46
CA GLN A 275 -2.82 14.71 -0.17
C GLN A 275 -3.58 13.83 0.83
N ASP A 276 -4.26 12.80 0.34
CA ASP A 276 -5.01 11.83 1.14
C ASP A 276 -4.19 10.55 1.39
N ILE A 277 -2.87 10.62 1.16
CA ILE A 277 -1.91 9.55 1.46
C ILE A 277 -0.86 10.09 2.44
N ALA A 278 -0.59 9.34 3.50
CA ALA A 278 0.46 9.64 4.47
C ALA A 278 1.21 8.36 4.85
N ALA A 279 2.39 8.51 5.45
CA ALA A 279 3.15 7.37 5.94
C ALA A 279 3.86 7.67 7.26
N PHE A 280 4.05 6.61 8.03
CA PHE A 280 4.99 6.56 9.14
C PHE A 280 6.00 5.45 8.87
N VAL A 281 7.25 5.71 9.26
CA VAL A 281 8.29 4.69 9.37
C VAL A 281 8.57 4.44 10.83
N VAL A 282 8.69 3.16 11.19
CA VAL A 282 9.25 2.74 12.46
C VAL A 282 10.72 2.50 12.22
N MET A 283 11.59 3.27 12.87
CA MET A 283 13.04 3.03 12.86
C MET A 283 13.40 2.15 14.06
N CYS A 284 14.30 1.19 13.89
CA CYS A 284 14.90 0.44 14.98
C CYS A 284 16.38 0.78 15.10
N LYS A 285 16.86 0.88 16.34
CA LYS A 285 18.28 1.07 16.66
C LYS A 285 19.00 -0.29 16.62
N LEU A 286 19.88 -0.49 15.65
CA LEU A 286 20.72 -1.69 15.52
C LEU A 286 22.12 -1.45 16.04
N GLU A 287 22.67 -2.43 16.72
CA GLU A 287 24.06 -2.45 17.16
C GLU A 287 24.94 -2.96 16.00
N VAL A 288 25.85 -2.11 15.52
CA VAL A 288 26.82 -2.46 14.48
C VAL A 288 28.18 -2.54 15.14
N ARG A 289 28.72 -3.76 15.24
CA ARG A 289 30.07 -3.98 15.78
C ARG A 289 31.07 -3.93 14.64
N ASN A 290 31.92 -2.92 14.64
CA ASN A 290 33.04 -2.85 13.72
C ASN A 290 34.12 -3.84 14.20
N GLU A 291 34.27 -4.96 13.48
CA GLU A 291 35.22 -6.03 13.84
C GLU A 291 36.68 -5.54 13.89
N ASN A 292 37.03 -4.55 13.06
CA ASN A 292 38.39 -4.03 12.96
C ASN A 292 38.73 -3.07 14.10
N ALA A 293 37.75 -2.28 14.57
CA ALA A 293 37.97 -1.28 15.61
C ALA A 293 37.57 -1.76 17.02
N GLY A 294 36.78 -2.84 17.13
CA GLY A 294 36.16 -3.26 18.38
C GLY A 294 35.15 -2.24 18.94
N ILE A 295 34.81 -1.20 18.16
CA ILE A 295 33.88 -0.14 18.54
C ILE A 295 32.46 -0.58 18.17
N VAL A 296 31.55 -0.41 19.12
CA VAL A 296 30.12 -0.58 18.92
C VAL A 296 29.52 0.76 18.52
N THR A 297 28.98 0.83 17.32
CA THR A 297 28.16 1.97 16.86
C THR A 297 26.70 1.56 16.83
N TYR A 298 25.82 2.56 16.92
CA TYR A 298 24.38 2.33 16.81
C TYR A 298 23.85 3.08 15.60
N GLU A 299 23.16 2.36 14.73
CA GLU A 299 22.57 2.91 13.52
C GLU A 299 21.06 2.76 13.57
N GLN A 300 20.35 3.70 12.95
CA GLN A 300 18.89 3.61 12.81
C GLN A 300 18.55 3.03 11.45
N HIS A 301 17.78 1.95 11.46
CA HIS A 301 17.35 1.24 10.27
C HIS A 301 15.81 1.20 10.19
N PRO A 302 15.20 1.36 9.01
CA PRO A 302 13.75 1.26 8.85
C PRO A 302 13.23 -0.16 9.11
N HIS A 303 12.49 -0.34 10.21
CA HIS A 303 11.94 -1.63 10.63
C HIS A 303 10.65 -1.99 9.88
N THR A 304 9.67 -1.10 9.88
CA THR A 304 8.40 -1.29 9.17
C THR A 304 7.77 0.05 8.79
N TYR A 305 6.78 0.00 7.91
CA TYR A 305 6.04 1.17 7.44
C TYR A 305 4.55 0.98 7.69
N LEU A 306 3.88 2.06 8.10
CA LEU A 306 2.43 2.20 8.05
C LEU A 306 2.10 3.26 7.00
N ILE A 307 1.38 2.85 5.97
CA ILE A 307 0.80 3.77 4.99
C ILE A 307 -0.66 4.00 5.34
N ILE A 308 -1.10 5.24 5.26
CA ILE A 308 -2.46 5.67 5.53
C ILE A 308 -3.02 6.23 4.22
N MET A 309 -4.15 5.70 3.80
CA MET A 309 -4.91 6.18 2.65
C MET A 309 -6.32 6.50 3.13
N VAL A 310 -6.76 7.75 2.97
CA VAL A 310 -8.12 8.15 3.31
C VAL A 310 -8.96 8.12 2.04
N ASP A 311 -10.02 7.33 2.06
CA ASP A 311 -11.00 7.26 0.99
C ASP A 311 -12.19 8.18 1.25
N ASN A 312 -12.99 8.36 0.19
CA ASN A 312 -14.22 9.15 0.24
C ASN A 312 -15.45 8.32 0.62
N PHE A 313 -15.31 7.02 0.84
CA PHE A 313 -16.48 6.17 1.02
C PHE A 313 -16.96 6.12 2.48
N ASP A 314 -18.26 6.27 2.66
CA ASP A 314 -18.92 6.00 3.94
C ASP A 314 -19.00 4.48 4.23
N GLN A 315 -18.86 3.65 3.19
CA GLN A 315 -18.83 2.20 3.28
C GLN A 315 -17.56 1.68 2.64
N VAL A 316 -16.88 0.72 3.28
CA VAL A 316 -15.69 0.08 2.72
C VAL A 316 -16.03 -0.44 1.32
N PRO A 317 -15.37 0.08 0.27
CA PRO A 317 -15.67 -0.34 -1.08
C PRO A 317 -15.27 -1.80 -1.26
N ARG A 318 -16.07 -2.55 -2.03
CA ARG A 318 -15.69 -3.88 -2.45
C ARG A 318 -14.60 -3.74 -3.50
N VAL A 319 -13.45 -4.38 -3.28
CA VAL A 319 -12.33 -4.34 -4.22
C VAL A 319 -12.48 -5.49 -5.19
N SER A 320 -12.14 -5.24 -6.46
CA SER A 320 -12.18 -6.28 -7.48
C SER A 320 -11.22 -7.42 -7.13
N ARG A 321 -11.62 -8.66 -7.45
CA ARG A 321 -10.75 -9.83 -7.31
C ARG A 321 -9.63 -9.87 -8.36
N GLU A 322 -9.84 -9.22 -9.50
CA GLU A 322 -8.82 -9.04 -10.54
C GLU A 322 -7.84 -7.93 -10.22
N ASN A 323 -8.08 -7.18 -9.14
CA ASN A 323 -7.11 -6.22 -8.63
C ASN A 323 -5.99 -6.96 -7.88
N THR A 324 -5.23 -7.76 -8.63
CA THR A 324 -3.97 -8.39 -8.22
C THR A 324 -2.84 -7.38 -8.11
N VAL A 325 -3.05 -6.13 -8.55
CA VAL A 325 -2.21 -4.98 -8.20
C VAL A 325 -2.52 -4.63 -6.75
N HIS A 326 -1.77 -5.25 -5.85
CA HIS A 326 -2.04 -5.15 -4.43
C HIS A 326 -1.92 -3.69 -4.01
N ARG A 327 -2.91 -3.15 -3.27
CA ARG A 327 -2.82 -1.78 -2.70
C ARG A 327 -1.57 -1.58 -1.84
N SER A 328 -0.94 -2.67 -1.44
CA SER A 328 0.35 -2.73 -0.79
C SER A 328 1.56 -2.48 -1.70
N ASP A 329 1.43 -2.27 -3.01
CA ASP A 329 2.57 -1.99 -3.88
C ASP A 329 3.33 -0.73 -3.46
N ILE A 330 2.60 0.25 -2.89
CA ILE A 330 3.23 1.43 -2.28
C ILE A 330 4.11 1.06 -1.07
N LEU A 331 3.78 0.00 -0.34
CA LEU A 331 4.62 -0.52 0.74
C LEU A 331 5.84 -1.27 0.18
N ALA A 332 5.71 -1.96 -0.97
CA ALA A 332 6.81 -2.68 -1.59
C ALA A 332 7.95 -1.72 -1.94
N ASP A 333 7.65 -0.57 -2.54
CA ASP A 333 8.67 0.44 -2.85
C ASP A 333 9.29 1.04 -1.58
N ALA A 334 8.46 1.38 -0.58
CA ALA A 334 8.92 1.92 0.70
C ALA A 334 9.85 0.95 1.45
N LEU A 335 9.51 -0.34 1.48
CA LEU A 335 10.30 -1.39 2.14
C LEU A 335 11.57 -1.71 1.33
N CYS A 336 11.45 -1.88 0.02
CA CYS A 336 12.55 -2.26 -0.87
C CYS A 336 13.56 -1.14 -1.05
N ARG A 337 13.14 0.01 -1.62
CA ARG A 337 14.04 1.11 -1.97
C ARG A 337 14.32 2.01 -0.78
N GLY A 338 13.29 2.35 0.00
CA GLY A 338 13.43 3.23 1.15
C GLY A 338 14.06 2.54 2.37
N GLY A 339 13.62 1.31 2.66
CA GLY A 339 14.04 0.55 3.82
C GLY A 339 15.25 -0.36 3.64
N LYS A 340 15.65 -0.63 2.39
CA LYS A 340 16.61 -1.71 2.06
C LYS A 340 16.21 -3.03 2.75
N VAL A 341 14.92 -3.31 2.89
CA VAL A 341 14.43 -4.54 3.50
C VAL A 341 14.49 -5.65 2.45
N ARG A 342 14.95 -6.84 2.85
CA ARG A 342 14.87 -8.07 2.06
C ARG A 342 13.61 -8.85 2.43
N ASN A 343 13.43 -9.15 3.72
CA ASN A 343 12.25 -9.81 4.25
C ASN A 343 11.70 -8.98 5.41
N GLY A 344 10.41 -8.70 5.40
CA GLY A 344 9.82 -7.90 6.45
C GLY A 344 8.30 -7.88 6.39
N HIS A 345 7.74 -6.80 6.91
CA HIS A 345 6.31 -6.60 6.96
C HIS A 345 5.95 -5.12 6.85
N GLY A 346 4.73 -4.84 6.43
CA GLY A 346 4.18 -3.49 6.33
C GLY A 346 2.70 -3.47 6.69
N MET A 347 2.18 -2.27 6.94
CA MET A 347 0.80 -2.04 7.34
C MET A 347 0.16 -0.99 6.44
N LEU A 348 -1.11 -1.19 6.09
CA LEU A 348 -1.92 -0.25 5.34
C LEU A 348 -3.21 0.05 6.12
N LEU A 349 -3.41 1.31 6.48
CA LEU A 349 -4.68 1.82 6.99
C LEU A 349 -5.42 2.50 5.84
N TYR A 350 -6.31 1.77 5.18
CA TYR A 350 -7.15 2.25 4.09
C TYR A 350 -8.55 2.56 4.60
N GLY A 351 -8.83 3.85 4.84
CA GLY A 351 -10.04 4.29 5.52
C GLY A 351 -10.18 3.58 6.88
N PRO A 352 -11.33 2.97 7.20
CA PRO A 352 -11.51 2.19 8.42
C PRO A 352 -10.89 0.77 8.35
N ARG A 353 -10.30 0.36 7.23
CA ARG A 353 -9.73 -0.98 7.05
C ARG A 353 -8.23 -0.97 7.36
N LEU A 354 -7.80 -1.89 8.21
CA LEU A 354 -6.40 -2.11 8.56
C LEU A 354 -5.93 -3.44 7.98
N GLU A 355 -4.90 -3.39 7.16
CA GLU A 355 -4.35 -4.54 6.44
C GLU A 355 -2.88 -4.69 6.79
N CYS A 356 -2.45 -5.91 7.04
CA CYS A 356 -1.07 -6.23 7.37
C CYS A 356 -0.49 -7.13 6.27
N TYR A 357 0.77 -6.90 5.91
CA TYR A 357 1.39 -7.57 4.77
C TYR A 357 2.77 -8.12 5.14
N THR A 358 3.10 -9.28 4.58
CA THR A 358 4.47 -9.79 4.50
C THR A 358 5.12 -9.32 3.21
N PHE A 359 6.40 -8.97 3.31
CA PHE A 359 7.21 -8.53 2.20
C PHE A 359 8.38 -9.48 2.02
N ASP A 360 8.56 -9.96 0.79
CA ASP A 360 9.74 -10.69 0.33
C ASP A 360 10.22 -10.05 -0.97
N ARG A 361 11.42 -9.46 -0.94
CA ARG A 361 12.05 -8.87 -2.13
C ARG A 361 12.34 -9.93 -3.20
N GLY A 362 12.44 -11.20 -2.82
CA GLY A 362 12.96 -12.28 -3.63
C GLY A 362 14.49 -12.33 -3.61
N ASN A 363 15.04 -13.25 -4.40
CA ASN A 363 16.48 -13.35 -4.58
C ASN A 363 17.03 -12.17 -5.38
N GLU A 364 18.29 -11.83 -5.16
CA GLU A 364 18.95 -10.86 -6.01
C GLU A 364 19.04 -11.41 -7.44
N TRP A 365 18.68 -10.57 -8.40
CA TRP A 365 18.83 -10.93 -9.81
C TRP A 365 20.32 -11.05 -10.11
N VAL A 366 20.79 -12.26 -10.39
CA VAL A 366 22.15 -12.51 -10.85
C VAL A 366 22.07 -12.61 -12.36
N CYS A 367 22.61 -11.63 -13.08
CA CYS A 367 22.86 -11.80 -14.51
C CYS A 367 23.82 -12.98 -14.63
N PRO A 368 23.47 -14.09 -15.28
CA PRO A 368 24.47 -15.10 -15.57
C PRO A 368 25.54 -14.46 -16.46
N ASP A 369 26.79 -14.41 -16.01
CA ASP A 369 27.96 -13.96 -16.77
C ASP A 369 28.37 -14.98 -17.85
N SER A 370 27.39 -15.70 -18.42
CA SER A 370 27.67 -16.77 -19.37
C SER A 370 27.72 -16.22 -20.79
N ASP A 371 28.93 -16.11 -21.33
CA ASP A 371 29.22 -16.05 -22.78
C ASP A 371 28.81 -17.36 -23.51
N ASP A 372 28.23 -18.33 -22.81
CA ASP A 372 27.74 -19.58 -23.38
C ASP A 372 26.37 -19.33 -24.04
N GLU A 373 26.39 -19.11 -25.36
CA GLU A 373 25.25 -18.86 -26.27
C GLU A 373 24.18 -19.99 -26.31
N GLU A 374 24.23 -21.03 -25.48
CA GLU A 374 23.43 -22.25 -25.70
C GLU A 374 22.19 -22.43 -24.82
N ASP A 375 21.99 -21.64 -23.75
CA ASP A 375 20.75 -21.69 -22.96
C ASP A 375 20.19 -20.29 -22.71
N GLU A 376 19.37 -19.80 -23.64
CA GLU A 376 18.47 -18.65 -23.45
C GLU A 376 17.45 -18.96 -22.33
N GLN A 377 17.89 -19.00 -21.07
CA GLN A 377 16.99 -18.99 -19.93
C GLN A 377 16.28 -17.65 -19.93
N GLU A 378 14.96 -17.66 -20.14
CA GLU A 378 14.13 -16.47 -20.03
C GLU A 378 14.46 -15.78 -18.71
N PRO A 379 14.86 -14.49 -18.72
CA PRO A 379 15.19 -13.78 -17.51
C PRO A 379 13.98 -13.84 -16.59
N GLN A 380 14.13 -14.47 -15.42
CA GLN A 380 13.10 -14.41 -14.39
C GLN A 380 13.17 -13.03 -13.75
N ASP A 381 12.22 -12.17 -14.10
CA ASP A 381 11.98 -10.92 -13.38
C ASP A 381 11.61 -11.28 -11.94
N ILE A 382 12.52 -11.06 -11.00
CA ILE A 382 12.27 -11.26 -9.57
C ILE A 382 11.53 -10.02 -9.06
N GLU A 383 10.21 -10.05 -9.19
CA GLU A 383 9.34 -9.00 -8.67
C GLU A 383 9.20 -9.14 -7.14
N PRO A 384 9.35 -8.04 -6.37
CA PRO A 384 9.09 -8.05 -4.94
C PRO A 384 7.65 -8.51 -4.67
N LYS A 385 7.49 -9.43 -3.73
CA LYS A 385 6.20 -10.02 -3.38
C LYS A 385 5.65 -9.38 -2.11
N MET A 386 4.41 -8.92 -2.20
CA MET A 386 3.60 -8.48 -1.07
C MET A 386 2.40 -9.40 -0.92
N GLU A 387 2.29 -10.06 0.22
CA GLU A 387 1.19 -10.96 0.52
C GLU A 387 0.48 -10.50 1.78
N VAL A 388 -0.85 -10.61 1.81
CA VAL A 388 -1.61 -10.32 3.03
C VAL A 388 -1.15 -11.29 4.11
N LEU A 389 -0.71 -10.73 5.23
CA LEU A 389 -0.17 -11.50 6.32
C LEU A 389 -1.24 -12.45 6.87
N GLN A 390 -0.86 -13.71 7.13
CA GLN A 390 -1.75 -14.70 7.74
C GLN A 390 -1.33 -15.03 9.17
N SER A 391 -2.30 -15.05 10.08
CA SER A 391 -2.13 -15.56 11.44
C SER A 391 -3.27 -16.52 11.77
N GLY A 392 -2.93 -17.71 12.26
CA GLY A 392 -3.92 -18.75 12.54
C GLY A 392 -4.71 -19.23 11.33
N GLY A 393 -4.17 -19.09 10.11
CA GLY A 393 -4.86 -19.43 8.86
C GLY A 393 -5.91 -18.41 8.39
N GLN A 394 -5.99 -17.25 9.06
CA GLN A 394 -6.82 -16.13 8.65
C GLN A 394 -5.94 -14.99 8.16
N ASN A 395 -6.42 -14.29 7.14
CA ASN A 395 -5.80 -13.05 6.68
C ASN A 395 -5.93 -11.98 7.79
N ILE A 396 -4.86 -11.24 8.03
CA ILE A 396 -4.85 -10.11 8.96
C ILE A 396 -5.33 -8.86 8.20
N ASP A 397 -6.64 -8.83 7.97
CA ASP A 397 -7.35 -7.69 7.42
C ASP A 397 -8.60 -7.39 8.27
N PHE A 398 -8.60 -6.22 8.91
CA PHE A 398 -9.61 -5.84 9.87
C PHE A 398 -10.42 -4.66 9.36
N ASP A 399 -11.75 -4.80 9.29
CA ASP A 399 -12.62 -3.63 9.34
C ASP A 399 -12.67 -3.14 10.78
N MET A 400 -11.97 -2.05 11.08
CA MET A 400 -11.84 -1.52 12.44
C MET A 400 -13.19 -1.13 13.04
N ARG A 401 -14.26 -0.99 12.25
CA ARG A 401 -15.63 -0.74 12.74
C ARG A 401 -16.27 -1.99 13.35
N ALA A 402 -15.91 -3.17 12.85
CA ALA A 402 -16.44 -4.46 13.29
C ALA A 402 -15.49 -5.19 14.24
N THR A 403 -14.17 -5.01 14.07
CA THR A 403 -13.15 -5.71 14.84
C THR A 403 -12.82 -4.98 16.15
N SER A 404 -12.79 -5.71 17.26
CA SER A 404 -12.37 -5.16 18.56
C SER A 404 -10.86 -4.91 18.61
N LEU A 405 -10.44 -3.99 19.47
CA LEU A 405 -9.01 -3.71 19.70
C LEU A 405 -8.26 -4.91 20.27
N GLU A 406 -8.93 -5.80 20.99
CA GLU A 406 -8.35 -7.05 21.50
C GLU A 406 -7.88 -7.98 20.37
N ILE A 407 -8.67 -8.13 19.30
CA ILE A 407 -8.26 -8.95 18.13
C ILE A 407 -7.09 -8.28 17.40
N VAL A 408 -7.13 -6.95 17.29
CA VAL A 408 -6.02 -6.17 16.71
C VAL A 408 -4.75 -6.31 17.56
N ASP A 409 -4.87 -6.37 18.89
CA ASP A 409 -3.75 -6.59 19.83
C ASP A 409 -3.00 -7.88 19.54
N VAL A 410 -3.72 -8.97 19.33
CA VAL A 410 -3.11 -10.26 19.01
C VAL A 410 -2.30 -10.19 17.71
N ALA A 411 -2.85 -9.58 16.67
CA ALA A 411 -2.16 -9.44 15.39
C ALA A 411 -0.94 -8.52 15.47
N PHE A 412 -1.05 -7.38 16.13
CA PHE A 412 0.06 -6.44 16.25
C PHE A 412 1.17 -6.96 17.17
N ARG A 413 0.84 -7.74 18.20
CA ARG A 413 1.86 -8.44 19.00
C ARG A 413 2.65 -9.43 18.16
N ASP A 414 1.99 -10.20 17.29
CA ASP A 414 2.67 -11.10 16.34
C ASP A 414 3.58 -10.31 15.39
N MET A 415 3.12 -9.16 14.89
CA MET A 415 3.93 -8.31 14.02
C MET A 415 5.12 -7.67 14.72
N ALA A 416 4.94 -7.18 15.94
CA ALA A 416 5.97 -6.48 16.71
C ALA A 416 7.19 -7.37 17.01
N VAL A 417 7.00 -8.69 17.08
CA VAL A 417 8.09 -9.65 17.33
C VAL A 417 8.71 -10.22 16.05
N ARG A 418 8.17 -9.89 14.86
CA ARG A 418 8.72 -10.39 13.60
C ARG A 418 10.06 -9.76 13.30
N GLN A 419 11.00 -10.61 12.89
CA GLN A 419 12.30 -10.16 12.45
C GLN A 419 12.22 -9.54 11.06
N VAL A 420 13.00 -8.48 10.87
CA VAL A 420 13.18 -7.80 9.59
C VAL A 420 14.60 -8.06 9.15
N VAL A 421 14.75 -8.62 7.95
CA VAL A 421 16.03 -8.92 7.32
C VAL A 421 16.33 -7.82 6.33
N TYR A 422 17.46 -7.15 6.50
CA TYR A 422 17.92 -6.09 5.60
C TYR A 422 18.75 -6.67 4.46
N MET A 423 18.82 -5.94 3.35
CA MET A 423 19.79 -6.19 2.31
C MET A 423 21.17 -5.92 2.89
N SER A 424 22.08 -6.90 2.79
CA SER A 424 23.50 -6.65 3.04
C SER A 424 23.94 -5.53 2.11
N GLU A 425 24.56 -4.47 2.63
CA GLU A 425 25.21 -3.52 1.74
C GLU A 425 26.23 -4.31 0.91
N PRO A 426 26.25 -4.11 -0.42
CA PRO A 426 27.29 -4.74 -1.22
C PRO A 426 28.61 -4.31 -0.61
N ILE A 427 29.38 -5.29 -0.16
CA ILE A 427 30.78 -5.09 0.18
C ILE A 427 31.38 -4.69 -1.16
N LEU A 428 31.52 -3.38 -1.40
CA LEU A 428 32.33 -2.90 -2.52
C LEU A 428 33.71 -3.48 -2.24
N ASP A 429 34.07 -4.52 -2.98
CA ASP A 429 35.39 -5.12 -2.88
C ASP A 429 36.39 -3.97 -2.99
N ALA A 430 37.14 -3.76 -1.90
CA ALA A 430 38.01 -2.61 -1.74
C ALA A 430 39.11 -2.52 -2.81
N GLU A 431 39.19 -3.52 -3.70
CA GLU A 431 40.08 -3.55 -4.85
C GLU A 431 39.60 -2.66 -6.02
N GLU A 432 38.30 -2.38 -6.19
CA GLU A 432 37.83 -1.46 -7.24
C GLU A 432 37.87 0.03 -6.84
N ALA A 433 37.86 0.34 -5.55
CA ALA A 433 37.97 1.72 -5.07
C ALA A 433 39.41 2.30 -5.14
N VAL A 434 40.41 1.48 -5.48
CA VAL A 434 41.82 1.92 -5.64
C VAL A 434 42.21 2.04 -7.14
N GLY A 435 41.31 1.72 -8.06
CA GLY A 435 41.57 1.81 -9.49
C GLY A 435 41.13 3.14 -10.10
N PHE A 436 41.84 4.26 -9.85
CA PHE A 436 42.07 5.36 -10.82
C PHE A 436 42.84 6.53 -10.19
N VAL A 437 44.08 6.28 -9.76
CA VAL A 437 45.17 7.26 -9.89
C VAL A 437 46.43 6.48 -10.30
N LYS A 438 46.52 6.06 -11.56
CA LYS A 438 47.83 5.87 -12.19
C LYS A 438 48.38 7.27 -12.43
N ILE A 439 49.14 7.80 -11.47
CA ILE A 439 50.18 8.76 -11.82
C ILE A 439 51.28 7.89 -12.41
N ASP A 440 51.38 7.87 -13.73
CA ASP A 440 52.62 7.45 -14.37
C ASP A 440 53.67 8.51 -14.01
N GLU A 441 54.33 8.33 -12.85
CA GLU A 441 55.58 9.02 -12.57
C GLU A 441 56.65 8.35 -13.45
N GLU A 442 56.82 8.87 -14.66
CA GLU A 442 58.09 8.77 -15.37
C GLU A 442 59.18 9.36 -14.45
N MET A 443 59.87 8.50 -13.71
CA MET A 443 61.13 8.85 -13.08
C MET A 443 62.18 9.06 -14.16
N ASP A 444 62.68 10.28 -14.27
CA ASP A 444 63.91 10.57 -14.98
C ASP A 444 65.12 10.03 -14.20
N GLU A 445 66.11 9.46 -14.91
CA GLU A 445 67.32 8.78 -14.35
C GLU A 445 68.24 9.69 -13.50
N GLN A 446 67.80 10.89 -13.11
CA GLN A 446 68.62 11.91 -12.45
C GLN A 446 68.08 12.34 -11.07
N GLY A 447 66.96 11.77 -10.60
CA GLY A 447 66.56 11.86 -9.19
C GLY A 447 66.24 13.27 -8.71
N HIS A 448 65.46 14.04 -9.46
CA HIS A 448 65.01 15.38 -9.06
C HIS A 448 63.48 15.51 -9.09
N CYS A 449 62.85 15.47 -7.91
CA CYS A 449 61.45 15.87 -7.75
C CYS A 449 61.30 17.38 -8.00
N SER A 450 60.67 17.75 -9.12
CA SER A 450 60.19 19.12 -9.35
C SER A 450 58.68 19.18 -9.07
N GLY A 451 58.31 20.08 -8.16
CA GLY A 451 56.99 20.09 -7.53
C GLY A 451 55.84 20.59 -8.40
N LEU A 452 54.61 20.28 -7.96
CA LEU A 452 53.40 20.89 -8.47
C LEU A 452 52.57 21.55 -7.36
N ARG A 453 52.06 22.71 -7.74
CA ARG A 453 51.33 23.72 -6.97
C ARG A 453 50.00 23.17 -6.45
N GLY A 454 49.69 23.52 -5.20
CA GLY A 454 48.32 23.50 -4.70
C GLY A 454 47.53 24.69 -5.24
N GLU A 455 46.41 24.41 -5.91
CA GLU A 455 45.33 25.37 -6.07
C GLU A 455 44.25 25.06 -5.01
N LYS A 456 43.94 26.09 -4.21
CA LYS A 456 42.78 26.13 -3.31
C LYS A 456 41.55 26.48 -4.13
N PHE A 457 40.46 25.74 -3.96
CA PHE A 457 39.12 26.23 -4.26
C PHE A 457 38.43 26.64 -2.94
N ILE A 458 37.79 27.81 -2.98
CA ILE A 458 36.77 28.29 -2.04
C ILE A 458 35.43 27.70 -2.47
#